data_AF-A0A849Z2E7-F1
#
_entry.id   AF-A0A849Z2E7-F1
#
_cell.length_a   1.000
_cell.length_b   1.000
_cell.length_c   1.000
_cell.angle_alpha   90.00
_cell.angle_beta   90.00
_cell.angle_gamma   90.00
#
_symmetry.space_group_name_H-M   'P 1'
#
loop_
_entity.id
_entity.type
_entity.pdbx_description
1 polymer ?
#
loop_
_entity_poly.entity_id
_entity_poly.type
_entity_poly.pdbx_seq_one_letter_code
_entity_poly.pdbx_strand_id
1 'polypeptide(L)'
;MRALLLSSILFVACAAPDAATPALSDAPPARPSTAASLPGASPPEAQTVRPESPPQDPVKPGAEPVVVVVDAAAEPVSPELADSAANVRAGKLREAERQLDKVLASSTLRPDDRIVAEALFARCAGGLKRAKDADQRYRGVLSSWPKVMPALVAEGLETPDKRQRMARALAAVGEATLHFGDRARSEADKIAFPTYRGLGDQASVRKHAETKIAEWIKKKGAAIDSAEKAYQQIVAIEPLAPPAQTVAAALRIAEMRAAFVADVHKAPMPRTWIGPEPVVGEVTGDEMRGLYEKALIDALEPHRAAIRVAYQGCARTAERYALKTKEAELCRKWVEENDAK
;
A
#
# COMPACT_ATOMS: atom_id res chain seq x y z
N MET A 1 -11.26 47.56 -26.66
CA MET A 1 -11.51 48.19 -25.36
C MET A 1 -12.81 47.64 -24.78
N ARG A 2 -12.72 46.67 -23.86
CA ARG A 2 -13.83 46.23 -22.98
C ARG A 2 -13.21 45.59 -21.74
N ALA A 3 -13.78 45.95 -20.61
CA ALA A 3 -13.13 46.05 -19.31
C ALA A 3 -12.94 44.71 -18.59
N LEU A 4 -11.80 44.61 -17.91
CA LEU A 4 -11.46 43.61 -16.89
C LEU A 4 -12.18 43.97 -15.58
N LEU A 5 -13.01 43.07 -15.07
CA LEU A 5 -13.53 43.12 -13.69
C LEU A 5 -12.63 42.26 -12.80
N LEU A 6 -11.74 42.94 -12.06
CA LEU A 6 -11.01 42.38 -10.92
C LEU A 6 -11.96 42.31 -9.73
N SER A 7 -12.21 41.10 -9.23
CA SER A 7 -12.96 40.86 -7.99
C SER A 7 -11.95 40.72 -6.84
N SER A 8 -11.87 41.77 -6.01
CA SER A 8 -11.07 41.82 -4.80
C SER A 8 -11.76 41.04 -3.68
N ILE A 9 -11.14 39.97 -3.20
CA ILE A 9 -11.56 39.25 -2.01
C ILE A 9 -10.83 39.84 -0.79
N LEU A 10 -11.59 40.52 0.06
CA LEU A 10 -11.20 40.97 1.39
C LEU A 10 -11.09 39.78 2.34
N PHE A 11 -9.88 39.52 2.85
CA PHE A 11 -9.66 38.65 4.01
C PHE A 11 -9.97 39.45 5.29
N VAL A 12 -11.03 39.05 6.00
CA VAL A 12 -11.36 39.53 7.34
C VAL A 12 -10.49 38.78 8.35
N ALA A 13 -9.71 39.53 9.13
CA ALA A 13 -8.95 39.04 10.26
C ALA A 13 -9.89 38.81 11.46
N CYS A 14 -9.92 37.59 12.00
CA CYS A 14 -10.52 37.32 13.30
C CYS A 14 -9.46 37.49 14.40
N ALA A 15 -9.73 38.42 15.30
CA ALA A 15 -8.99 38.68 16.53
C ALA A 15 -9.25 37.59 17.58
N ALA A 16 -8.22 37.27 18.36
CA ALA A 16 -8.29 36.44 19.56
C ALA A 16 -8.74 37.25 20.78
N PRO A 17 -9.44 36.66 21.75
CA PRO A 17 -9.57 37.23 23.09
C PRO A 17 -8.55 36.62 24.08
N ASP A 18 -7.97 37.52 24.84
CA ASP A 18 -7.12 37.32 26.01
C ASP A 18 -7.88 36.85 27.26
N ALA A 19 -7.08 36.33 28.20
CA ALA A 19 -7.27 36.28 29.66
C ALA A 19 -8.16 35.18 30.28
N ALA A 20 -7.54 34.30 31.08
CA ALA A 20 -7.64 34.37 32.55
C ALA A 20 -6.81 33.27 33.24
N THR A 21 -5.93 33.68 34.14
CA THR A 21 -5.19 32.86 35.11
C THR A 21 -6.01 32.66 36.38
N PRO A 22 -5.89 31.51 37.08
CA PRO A 22 -5.97 31.57 38.53
C PRO A 22 -4.85 30.82 39.27
N ALA A 23 -4.31 31.54 40.26
CA ALA A 23 -3.95 31.17 41.62
C ALA A 23 -3.16 29.88 41.92
N LEU A 24 -1.97 30.12 42.48
CA LEU A 24 -1.21 29.24 43.37
C LEU A 24 -2.05 28.79 44.58
N SER A 25 -1.92 27.52 44.96
CA SER A 25 -2.26 27.02 46.30
C SER A 25 -1.10 26.17 46.82
N ASP A 26 -0.66 26.53 48.03
CA ASP A 26 0.39 25.89 48.81
C ASP A 26 0.06 24.42 49.17
N ALA A 27 1.06 23.54 49.06
CA ALA A 27 1.04 22.20 49.66
C ALA A 27 2.43 21.85 50.26
N PRO A 28 2.47 21.23 51.45
CA PRO A 28 3.69 21.05 52.26
C PRO A 28 4.57 19.86 51.82
N PRO A 29 5.84 19.76 52.27
CA PRO A 29 6.78 18.75 51.79
C PRO A 29 6.82 17.47 52.63
N ALA A 30 7.29 16.41 51.95
CA ALA A 30 8.02 15.22 52.42
C ALA A 30 7.26 13.88 52.55
N ARG A 31 7.71 12.87 51.77
CA ARG A 31 8.57 11.76 52.25
C ARG A 31 9.14 10.93 51.08
N PRO A 32 10.27 10.23 51.25
CA PRO A 32 10.96 9.50 50.19
C PRO A 32 10.29 8.15 49.92
N SER A 33 9.95 7.88 48.66
CA SER A 33 9.43 6.59 48.22
C SER A 33 10.55 5.69 47.73
N THR A 34 10.67 4.55 48.41
CA THR A 34 11.43 3.36 48.06
C THR A 34 10.90 2.74 46.75
N ALA A 35 11.82 2.11 45.99
CA ALA A 35 11.62 1.09 44.95
C ALA A 35 10.70 1.43 43.76
N ALA A 36 11.32 1.87 42.67
CA ALA A 36 10.70 1.97 41.35
C ALA A 36 10.51 0.56 40.73
N SER A 37 9.31 0.01 40.84
CA SER A 37 8.79 -0.95 39.87
C SER A 37 8.39 -0.20 38.60
N LEU A 38 8.91 -0.65 37.45
CA LEU A 38 8.52 -0.15 36.13
C LEU A 38 6.99 -0.25 35.97
N PRO A 39 6.27 0.83 35.63
CA PRO A 39 4.86 0.70 35.27
C PRO A 39 4.80 -0.08 33.95
N GLY A 40 4.12 -1.22 34.00
CA GLY A 40 3.75 -1.98 32.83
C GLY A 40 2.99 -1.08 31.87
N ALA A 41 3.63 -0.77 30.74
CA ALA A 41 2.91 -0.29 29.57
C ALA A 41 1.98 -1.43 29.15
N SER A 42 0.71 -1.33 29.53
CA SER A 42 -0.33 -2.10 28.86
C SER A 42 -0.17 -1.83 27.35
N PRO A 43 0.03 -2.87 26.52
CA PRO A 43 0.06 -2.67 25.09
C PRO A 43 -1.27 -2.00 24.70
N PRO A 44 -1.25 -1.02 23.77
CA PRO A 44 -2.51 -0.53 23.22
C PRO A 44 -3.23 -1.75 22.66
N GLU A 45 -4.47 -1.99 23.10
CA GLU A 45 -5.38 -2.89 22.43
C GLU A 45 -5.52 -2.39 20.99
N ALA A 46 -4.64 -2.88 20.11
CA ALA A 46 -4.83 -2.81 18.69
C ALA A 46 -6.06 -3.68 18.42
N GLN A 47 -7.23 -3.06 18.44
CA GLN A 47 -8.43 -3.58 17.82
C GLN A 47 -8.14 -3.67 16.32
N THR A 48 -7.36 -4.67 15.94
CA THR A 48 -7.39 -5.25 14.61
C THR A 48 -8.73 -5.96 14.53
N VAL A 49 -9.79 -5.17 14.29
CA VAL A 49 -10.98 -5.68 13.62
C VAL A 49 -10.45 -6.16 12.28
N ARG A 50 -10.03 -7.44 12.25
CA ARG A 50 -9.82 -8.16 11.00
C ARG A 50 -11.10 -7.95 10.20
N PRO A 51 -11.04 -7.48 8.94
CA PRO A 51 -12.09 -7.85 8.03
C PRO A 51 -12.02 -9.38 7.96
N GLU A 52 -12.88 -10.05 8.72
CA GLU A 52 -13.21 -11.44 8.47
C GLU A 52 -13.69 -11.42 7.03
N SER A 53 -12.87 -11.95 6.12
CA SER A 53 -13.25 -12.08 4.72
C SER A 53 -14.63 -12.74 4.75
N PRO A 54 -15.68 -12.08 4.22
CA PRO A 54 -17.04 -12.59 4.34
C PRO A 54 -17.03 -14.06 3.90
N PRO A 55 -17.68 -14.97 4.65
CA PRO A 55 -17.73 -16.38 4.29
C PRO A 55 -18.32 -16.46 2.88
N GLN A 56 -17.45 -16.69 1.90
CA GLN A 56 -17.88 -16.94 0.54
C GLN A 56 -18.39 -18.37 0.53
N ASP A 57 -19.69 -18.53 0.27
CA ASP A 57 -20.32 -19.83 0.13
C ASP A 57 -19.47 -20.74 -0.77
N PRO A 58 -19.35 -22.04 -0.43
CA PRO A 58 -18.63 -22.98 -1.28
C PRO A 58 -19.21 -22.91 -2.69
N VAL A 59 -18.39 -22.42 -3.63
CA VAL A 59 -18.73 -22.32 -5.05
C VAL A 59 -19.25 -23.68 -5.47
N LYS A 60 -20.50 -23.70 -5.97
CA LYS A 60 -21.21 -24.91 -6.36
C LYS A 60 -20.31 -25.70 -7.34
N PRO A 61 -19.91 -26.95 -7.01
CA PRO A 61 -19.04 -27.72 -7.88
C PRO A 61 -19.78 -27.97 -9.21
N GLY A 62 -19.24 -27.44 -10.31
CA GLY A 62 -19.80 -27.63 -11.65
C GLY A 62 -19.81 -26.42 -12.58
N ALA A 63 -19.55 -25.21 -12.08
CA ALA A 63 -19.26 -24.04 -12.92
C ALA A 63 -17.90 -23.49 -12.53
N GLU A 64 -16.82 -24.06 -13.08
CA GLU A 64 -15.52 -23.40 -12.97
C GLU A 64 -15.65 -22.02 -13.63
N PRO A 65 -15.49 -20.91 -12.88
CA PRO A 65 -15.41 -19.63 -13.53
C PRO A 65 -14.11 -19.67 -14.34
N VAL A 66 -14.24 -19.74 -15.67
CA VAL A 66 -13.12 -19.51 -16.58
C VAL A 66 -12.73 -18.04 -16.42
N VAL A 67 -11.92 -17.76 -15.40
CA VAL A 67 -11.40 -16.42 -15.20
C VAL A 67 -10.22 -16.27 -16.13
N VAL A 68 -10.49 -15.62 -17.26
CA VAL A 68 -9.45 -15.22 -18.19
C VAL A 68 -8.62 -14.15 -17.51
N VAL A 69 -7.32 -14.40 -17.37
CA VAL A 69 -6.37 -13.42 -16.85
C VAL A 69 -6.11 -12.40 -17.94
N VAL A 70 -6.85 -11.30 -17.91
CA VAL A 70 -6.72 -10.25 -18.93
C VAL A 70 -5.80 -9.14 -18.41
N ASP A 71 -4.67 -8.94 -19.08
CA ASP A 71 -4.00 -7.63 -19.06
C ASP A 71 -4.73 -6.72 -20.05
N ALA A 72 -5.11 -5.53 -19.59
CA ALA A 72 -5.79 -4.51 -20.39
C ALA A 72 -5.08 -4.22 -21.73
N ALA A 73 -3.77 -4.49 -21.84
CA ALA A 73 -3.02 -4.33 -23.08
C ALA A 73 -2.74 -5.64 -23.86
N ALA A 74 -2.97 -6.83 -23.31
CA ALA A 74 -2.47 -8.10 -23.88
C ALA A 74 -3.48 -8.89 -24.73
N GLU A 75 -4.77 -8.68 -24.54
CA GLU A 75 -5.84 -9.41 -25.25
C GLU A 75 -6.48 -8.57 -26.37
N PRO A 76 -7.30 -9.15 -27.29
CA PRO A 76 -7.95 -8.35 -28.34
C PRO A 76 -8.78 -7.25 -27.69
N VAL A 77 -8.24 -6.04 -27.73
CA VAL A 77 -8.94 -4.80 -27.41
C VAL A 77 -9.89 -4.47 -28.58
N SER A 78 -10.78 -3.50 -28.39
CA SER A 78 -11.60 -3.03 -29.49
C SER A 78 -10.69 -2.59 -30.66
N PRO A 79 -11.14 -2.70 -31.93
CA PRO A 79 -10.35 -2.29 -33.08
C PRO A 79 -9.78 -0.87 -32.96
N GLU A 80 -10.51 0.04 -32.30
CA GLU A 80 -10.09 1.42 -32.03
C GLU A 80 -8.87 1.52 -31.09
N LEU A 81 -8.69 0.54 -30.20
CA LEU A 81 -7.61 0.52 -29.20
C LEU A 81 -6.43 -0.37 -29.60
N ALA A 82 -6.58 -1.22 -30.63
CA ALA A 82 -5.61 -2.25 -31.01
C ALA A 82 -4.20 -1.70 -31.23
N ASP A 83 -4.09 -0.65 -32.04
CA ASP A 83 -2.80 -0.01 -32.35
C ASP A 83 -2.18 0.66 -31.12
N SER A 84 -3.00 1.33 -30.30
CA SER A 84 -2.54 1.99 -29.08
C SER A 84 -1.99 0.97 -28.08
N ALA A 85 -2.71 -0.13 -27.85
CA ALA A 85 -2.29 -1.21 -26.96
C ALA A 85 -1.02 -1.92 -27.47
N ALA A 86 -0.91 -2.13 -28.79
CA ALA A 86 0.32 -2.66 -29.40
C ALA A 86 1.51 -1.72 -29.20
N ASN A 87 1.31 -0.41 -29.37
CA ASN A 87 2.35 0.60 -29.16
C ASN A 87 2.77 0.71 -27.68
N VAL A 88 1.84 0.60 -26.73
CA VAL A 88 2.16 0.52 -25.28
C VAL A 88 3.07 -0.69 -25.01
N ARG A 89 2.70 -1.88 -25.49
CA ARG A 89 3.49 -3.11 -25.32
C ARG A 89 4.88 -3.01 -25.96
N ALA A 90 4.97 -2.36 -27.12
CA ALA A 90 6.22 -2.13 -27.82
C ALA A 90 7.09 -0.99 -27.20
N GLY A 91 6.64 -0.35 -26.12
CA GLY A 91 7.34 0.78 -25.50
C GLY A 91 7.32 2.06 -26.33
N LYS A 92 6.50 2.14 -27.38
CA LYS A 92 6.31 3.32 -28.24
C LYS A 92 5.33 4.33 -27.61
N LEU A 93 5.65 4.76 -26.39
CA LEU A 93 4.70 5.46 -25.50
C LEU A 93 4.15 6.77 -26.08
N ARG A 94 4.98 7.55 -26.79
CA ARG A 94 4.53 8.80 -27.44
C ARG A 94 3.60 8.55 -28.62
N GLU A 95 3.78 7.45 -29.33
CA GLU A 95 2.93 7.08 -30.46
C GLU A 95 1.57 6.61 -29.96
N ALA A 96 1.57 5.73 -28.96
CA ALA A 96 0.37 5.29 -28.26
C ALA A 96 -0.41 6.48 -27.68
N GLU A 97 0.26 7.42 -27.00
CA GLU A 97 -0.40 8.61 -26.44
C GLU A 97 -1.14 9.42 -27.51
N ARG A 98 -0.49 9.72 -28.65
CA ARG A 98 -1.13 10.46 -29.75
C ARG A 98 -2.34 9.73 -30.34
N GLN A 99 -2.30 8.39 -30.38
CA GLN A 99 -3.44 7.60 -30.84
C GLN A 99 -4.56 7.62 -29.80
N LEU A 100 -4.24 7.46 -28.52
CA LEU A 100 -5.20 7.48 -27.43
C LEU A 100 -5.89 8.84 -27.30
N ASP A 101 -5.21 9.97 -27.52
CA ASP A 101 -5.85 11.28 -27.57
C ASP A 101 -6.97 11.34 -28.63
N LYS A 102 -6.72 10.78 -29.82
CA LYS A 102 -7.73 10.70 -30.89
C LYS A 102 -8.88 9.78 -30.52
N VAL A 103 -8.58 8.62 -29.94
CA VAL A 103 -9.58 7.65 -29.50
C VAL A 103 -10.47 8.24 -28.41
N LEU A 104 -9.88 8.88 -27.39
CA LEU A 104 -10.60 9.51 -26.28
C LEU A 104 -11.43 10.73 -26.73
N ALA A 105 -11.03 11.41 -27.80
CA ALA A 105 -11.81 12.48 -28.41
C ALA A 105 -13.03 11.97 -29.21
N SER A 106 -13.08 10.68 -29.55
CA SER A 106 -14.21 10.10 -30.28
C SER A 106 -15.47 10.07 -29.42
N SER A 107 -16.59 10.55 -29.97
CA SER A 107 -17.93 10.46 -29.38
C SER A 107 -18.55 9.07 -29.51
N THR A 108 -18.03 8.22 -30.39
CA THR A 108 -18.52 6.85 -30.61
C THR A 108 -17.86 5.82 -29.69
N LEU A 109 -16.85 6.23 -28.92
CA LEU A 109 -16.13 5.33 -28.02
C LEU A 109 -17.05 4.84 -26.91
N ARG A 110 -17.17 3.52 -26.77
CA ARG A 110 -17.99 2.93 -25.71
C ARG A 110 -17.45 3.30 -24.32
N PRO A 111 -18.32 3.44 -23.30
CA PRO A 111 -17.89 3.82 -21.96
C PRO A 111 -16.86 2.88 -21.32
N ASP A 112 -16.96 1.57 -21.57
CA ASP A 112 -16.01 0.56 -21.09
C ASP A 112 -14.66 0.63 -21.82
N ASP A 113 -14.66 0.83 -23.14
CA ASP A 113 -13.42 1.06 -23.89
C ASP A 113 -12.74 2.38 -23.49
N ARG A 114 -13.51 3.40 -23.11
CA ARG A 114 -12.95 4.64 -22.55
C ARG A 114 -12.19 4.40 -21.24
N ILE A 115 -12.69 3.54 -20.35
CA ILE A 115 -11.96 3.15 -19.13
C ILE A 115 -10.62 2.50 -19.48
N VAL A 116 -10.62 1.57 -20.44
CA VAL A 116 -9.39 0.90 -20.90
C VAL A 116 -8.43 1.90 -21.54
N ALA A 117 -8.95 2.82 -22.37
CA ALA A 117 -8.15 3.86 -23.03
C ALA A 117 -7.48 4.80 -22.02
N GLU A 118 -8.19 5.24 -20.98
CA GLU A 118 -7.64 6.09 -19.91
C GLU A 118 -6.53 5.35 -19.14
N ALA A 119 -6.70 4.06 -18.85
CA ALA A 119 -5.65 3.26 -18.20
C ALA A 119 -4.40 3.10 -19.10
N LEU A 120 -4.57 2.81 -20.39
CA LEU A 120 -3.46 2.77 -21.34
C LEU A 120 -2.75 4.14 -21.45
N PHE A 121 -3.51 5.23 -21.43
CA PHE A 121 -2.94 6.58 -21.41
C PHE A 121 -2.12 6.81 -20.14
N ALA A 122 -2.64 6.39 -18.99
CA ALA A 122 -1.94 6.48 -17.72
C ALA A 122 -0.62 5.69 -17.74
N ARG A 123 -0.57 4.49 -18.34
CA ARG A 123 0.68 3.74 -18.59
C ARG A 123 1.67 4.56 -19.43
N CYS A 124 1.21 5.14 -20.54
CA CYS A 124 2.05 6.01 -21.38
C CYS A 124 2.63 7.19 -20.58
N ALA A 125 1.78 7.89 -19.83
CA ALA A 125 2.19 9.02 -19.00
C ALA A 125 3.20 8.59 -17.92
N GLY A 126 2.96 7.46 -17.26
CA GLY A 126 3.86 6.88 -16.27
C GLY A 126 5.24 6.56 -16.85
N GLY A 127 5.29 5.86 -17.98
CA GLY A 127 6.55 5.53 -18.66
C GLY A 127 7.29 6.76 -19.23
N LEU A 128 6.55 7.84 -19.53
CA LEU A 128 7.10 9.15 -19.90
C LEU A 128 7.45 10.04 -18.70
N LYS A 129 7.40 9.49 -17.48
CA LYS A 129 7.72 10.18 -16.21
C LYS A 129 6.83 11.39 -15.91
N ARG A 130 5.59 11.40 -16.42
CA ARG A 130 4.57 12.43 -16.14
C ARG A 130 3.58 11.92 -15.10
N ALA A 131 4.05 11.86 -13.86
CA ALA A 131 3.29 11.28 -12.75
C ALA A 131 1.92 11.96 -12.51
N LYS A 132 1.84 13.29 -12.65
CA LYS A 132 0.58 14.03 -12.48
C LYS A 132 -0.47 13.64 -13.53
N ASP A 133 -0.03 13.47 -14.77
CA ASP A 133 -0.91 13.07 -15.88
C ASP A 133 -1.40 11.64 -15.67
N ALA A 134 -0.50 10.72 -15.28
CA ALA A 134 -0.87 9.34 -14.94
C ALA A 134 -1.90 9.29 -13.79
N ASP A 135 -1.65 10.05 -12.71
CA ASP A 135 -2.59 10.17 -11.59
C ASP A 135 -3.97 10.66 -12.06
N GLN A 136 -4.01 11.71 -12.89
CA GLN A 136 -5.27 12.26 -13.39
C GLN A 136 -6.04 11.22 -14.21
N ARG A 137 -5.36 10.50 -15.09
CA ARG A 137 -5.95 9.47 -15.95
C ARG A 137 -6.49 8.29 -15.14
N TYR A 138 -5.74 7.79 -14.16
CA TYR A 138 -6.23 6.74 -13.26
C TYR A 138 -7.37 7.20 -12.34
N ARG A 139 -7.40 8.46 -11.89
CA ARG A 139 -8.61 9.00 -11.22
C ARG A 139 -9.81 9.01 -12.17
N GLY A 140 -9.59 9.29 -13.46
CA GLY A 140 -10.60 9.18 -14.51
C GLY A 140 -11.20 7.78 -14.60
N VAL A 141 -10.35 6.75 -14.60
CA VAL A 141 -10.77 5.33 -14.55
C VAL A 141 -11.66 5.06 -13.33
N LEU A 142 -11.17 5.35 -12.12
CA LEU A 142 -11.89 5.05 -10.88
C LEU A 142 -13.20 5.84 -10.74
N SER A 143 -13.23 7.10 -11.18
CA SER A 143 -14.43 7.94 -11.12
C SER A 143 -15.50 7.57 -12.16
N SER A 144 -15.09 6.93 -13.27
CA SER A 144 -15.99 6.48 -14.32
C SER A 144 -16.59 5.11 -14.01
N TRP A 145 -15.87 4.25 -13.27
CA TRP A 145 -16.28 2.86 -13.02
C TRP A 145 -17.69 2.71 -12.45
N PRO A 146 -18.10 3.43 -11.39
CA PRO A 146 -19.46 3.29 -10.84
C PRO A 146 -20.59 3.65 -11.81
N LYS A 147 -20.27 4.43 -12.86
CA LYS A 147 -21.24 4.84 -13.90
C LYS A 147 -21.33 3.81 -15.02
N VAL A 148 -20.24 3.12 -15.33
CA VAL A 148 -20.13 2.16 -16.43
C VAL A 148 -20.53 0.76 -15.98
N MET A 149 -20.17 0.37 -14.75
CA MET A 149 -20.38 -0.97 -14.21
C MET A 149 -21.84 -1.45 -14.30
N PRO A 150 -22.87 -0.69 -13.91
CA PRO A 150 -24.25 -1.20 -13.94
C PRO A 150 -24.71 -1.60 -15.35
N ALA A 151 -24.32 -0.84 -16.36
CA ALA A 151 -24.64 -1.14 -17.76
C ALA A 151 -23.93 -2.42 -18.23
N LEU A 152 -22.64 -2.56 -17.93
CA LEU A 152 -21.90 -3.78 -18.26
C LEU A 152 -22.45 -5.03 -17.56
N VAL A 153 -22.88 -4.90 -16.30
CA VAL A 153 -23.53 -6.00 -15.57
C VAL A 153 -24.87 -6.35 -16.20
N ALA A 154 -25.69 -5.35 -16.55
CA ALA A 154 -26.99 -5.54 -17.19
C ALA A 154 -26.90 -6.17 -18.59
N GLU A 155 -25.80 -5.94 -19.32
CA GLU A 155 -25.54 -6.62 -20.61
C GLU A 155 -25.35 -8.14 -20.45
N GLY A 156 -25.02 -8.62 -19.25
CA GLY A 156 -24.76 -10.02 -18.93
C GLY A 156 -23.42 -10.54 -19.44
N LEU A 157 -23.07 -11.76 -19.04
CA LEU A 157 -21.78 -12.42 -19.35
C LEU A 157 -21.93 -13.61 -20.29
N GLU A 158 -22.99 -13.66 -21.09
CA GLU A 158 -23.36 -14.83 -21.90
C GLU A 158 -22.38 -15.09 -23.06
N THR A 159 -21.90 -14.04 -23.71
CA THR A 159 -21.00 -14.16 -24.87
C THR A 159 -19.53 -14.00 -24.46
N PRO A 160 -18.58 -14.64 -25.17
CA PRO A 160 -17.15 -14.44 -24.95
C PRO A 160 -16.74 -12.96 -25.05
N ASP A 161 -17.27 -12.21 -26.02
CA ASP A 161 -16.98 -10.78 -26.18
C ASP A 161 -17.40 -9.96 -24.95
N LYS A 162 -18.61 -10.17 -24.44
CA LYS A 162 -19.11 -9.49 -23.24
C LYS A 162 -18.24 -9.81 -22.01
N ARG A 163 -17.85 -11.08 -21.84
CA ARG A 163 -16.92 -11.49 -20.76
C ARG A 163 -15.57 -10.80 -20.87
N GLN A 164 -15.00 -10.75 -22.07
CA GLN A 164 -13.70 -10.12 -22.29
C GLN A 164 -13.76 -8.59 -22.07
N ARG A 165 -14.84 -7.93 -22.49
CA ARG A 165 -15.05 -6.50 -22.21
C ARG A 165 -15.10 -6.20 -20.72
N MET A 166 -15.92 -6.94 -19.97
CA MET A 166 -15.98 -6.82 -18.51
C MET A 166 -14.60 -7.06 -17.88
N ALA A 167 -13.91 -8.13 -18.28
CA ALA A 167 -12.58 -8.47 -17.76
C ALA A 167 -11.55 -7.36 -18.02
N ARG A 168 -11.54 -6.76 -19.23
CA ARG A 168 -10.64 -5.62 -19.55
C ARG A 168 -10.94 -4.39 -18.70
N ALA A 169 -12.21 -4.04 -18.56
CA ALA A 169 -12.60 -2.90 -17.74
C ALA A 169 -12.21 -3.12 -16.27
N LEU A 170 -12.47 -4.31 -15.72
CA LEU A 170 -12.04 -4.69 -14.37
C LEU A 170 -10.51 -4.67 -14.21
N ALA A 171 -9.77 -5.16 -15.20
CA ALA A 171 -8.31 -5.12 -15.18
C ALA A 171 -7.77 -3.68 -15.15
N ALA A 172 -8.38 -2.76 -15.92
CA ALA A 172 -8.04 -1.34 -15.92
C ALA A 172 -8.36 -0.67 -14.58
N VAL A 173 -9.49 -1.00 -13.95
CA VAL A 173 -9.87 -0.50 -12.60
C VAL A 173 -8.92 -1.05 -11.53
N GLY A 174 -8.59 -2.34 -11.59
CA GLY A 174 -7.63 -2.98 -10.71
C GLY A 174 -6.25 -2.36 -10.83
N GLU A 175 -5.79 -2.07 -12.05
CA GLU A 175 -4.52 -1.37 -12.29
C GLU A 175 -4.53 0.05 -11.72
N ALA A 176 -5.58 0.82 -11.97
CA ALA A 176 -5.73 2.16 -11.40
C ALA A 176 -5.66 2.13 -9.86
N THR A 177 -6.27 1.11 -9.25
CA THR A 177 -6.23 0.90 -7.80
C THR A 177 -4.82 0.53 -7.31
N LEU A 178 -4.13 -0.38 -8.01
CA LEU A 178 -2.72 -0.71 -7.72
C LEU A 178 -1.83 0.53 -7.80
N HIS A 179 -2.02 1.40 -8.79
CA HIS A 179 -1.26 2.63 -8.93
C HIS A 179 -1.35 3.51 -7.68
N PHE A 180 -2.55 3.73 -7.14
CA PHE A 180 -2.69 4.52 -5.91
C PHE A 180 -2.18 3.80 -4.66
N GLY A 181 -2.25 2.47 -4.62
CA GLY A 181 -1.55 1.68 -3.60
C GLY A 181 -0.02 1.87 -3.66
N ASP A 182 0.56 1.83 -4.86
CA ASP A 182 2.00 2.05 -5.09
C ASP A 182 2.41 3.48 -4.72
N ARG A 183 1.54 4.48 -4.97
CA ARG A 183 1.74 5.86 -4.49
C ARG A 183 1.80 5.91 -2.97
N ALA A 184 0.84 5.30 -2.28
CA ALA A 184 0.81 5.27 -0.82
C ALA A 184 2.03 4.53 -0.23
N ARG A 185 2.41 3.38 -0.82
CA ARG A 185 3.65 2.65 -0.48
C ARG A 185 4.88 3.55 -0.60
N SER A 186 4.98 4.33 -1.68
CA SER A 186 6.11 5.24 -1.87
C SER A 186 6.20 6.34 -0.80
N GLU A 187 5.10 6.75 -0.20
CA GLU A 187 5.13 7.69 0.94
C GLU A 187 5.63 7.00 2.22
N ALA A 188 5.29 5.72 2.43
CA ALA A 188 5.82 4.93 3.53
C ALA A 188 7.34 4.70 3.38
N ASP A 189 7.81 4.44 2.17
CA ASP A 189 9.21 4.19 1.85
C ASP A 189 10.12 5.42 2.10
N LYS A 190 9.56 6.64 2.03
CA LYS A 190 10.29 7.88 2.36
C LYS A 190 10.63 8.01 3.85
N ILE A 191 10.02 7.22 4.73
CA ILE A 191 10.24 7.30 6.18
C ILE A 191 11.52 6.52 6.53
N ALA A 192 12.63 7.24 6.57
CA ALA A 192 13.95 6.68 6.85
C ALA A 192 14.09 6.22 8.32
N PHE A 193 14.80 5.11 8.51
CA PHE A 193 15.12 4.58 9.84
C PHE A 193 16.01 5.57 10.62
N PRO A 194 15.75 5.82 11.92
CA PRO A 194 16.54 6.76 12.70
C PRO A 194 17.98 6.27 12.90
N THR A 195 18.96 7.15 12.71
CA THR A 195 20.36 6.85 12.99
C THR A 195 20.66 7.04 14.47
N TYR A 196 21.27 6.05 15.11
CA TYR A 196 21.77 6.18 16.47
C TYR A 196 23.01 7.11 16.53
N ARG A 197 22.99 8.08 17.46
CA ARG A 197 24.10 9.03 17.71
C ARG A 197 24.43 9.18 19.21
N GLY A 198 24.03 8.22 20.03
CA GLY A 198 24.25 8.25 21.48
C GLY A 198 25.67 7.88 21.90
N LEU A 199 25.95 7.94 23.20
CA LEU A 199 27.26 7.66 23.79
C LEU A 199 27.68 6.19 23.66
N GLY A 200 26.72 5.28 23.46
CA GLY A 200 26.99 3.86 23.24
C GLY A 200 26.80 2.98 24.48
N ASP A 201 26.30 3.55 25.57
CA ASP A 201 25.94 2.86 26.81
C ASP A 201 24.48 2.33 26.81
N GLN A 202 24.17 1.39 27.71
CA GLN A 202 22.84 0.75 27.77
C GLN A 202 21.69 1.75 27.97
N ALA A 203 21.88 2.82 28.73
CA ALA A 203 20.82 3.80 28.98
C ALA A 203 20.56 4.65 27.74
N SER A 204 21.61 5.08 27.02
CA SER A 204 21.44 5.85 25.78
C SER A 204 20.83 5.03 24.64
N VAL A 205 21.15 3.73 24.56
CA VAL A 205 20.53 2.78 23.61
C VAL A 205 19.07 2.57 23.89
N ARG A 206 18.75 2.22 25.14
CA ARG A 206 17.38 2.02 25.59
C ARG A 206 16.55 3.28 25.30
N LYS A 207 17.06 4.45 25.66
CA LYS A 207 16.41 5.73 25.37
C LYS A 207 16.20 5.96 23.87
N HIS A 208 17.17 5.63 23.01
CA HIS A 208 17.01 5.77 21.56
C HIS A 208 15.94 4.82 21.01
N ALA A 209 15.92 3.57 21.49
CA ALA A 209 14.92 2.59 21.10
C ALA A 209 13.50 3.00 21.54
N GLU A 210 13.34 3.34 22.82
CA GLU A 210 12.06 3.74 23.42
C GLU A 210 11.51 5.07 22.87
N THR A 211 12.37 5.91 22.29
CA THR A 211 11.95 7.20 21.71
C THR A 211 11.95 7.17 20.18
N LYS A 212 13.13 7.23 19.56
CA LYS A 212 13.29 7.43 18.11
C LYS A 212 12.82 6.24 17.31
N ILE A 213 13.15 5.02 17.74
CA ILE A 213 12.73 3.81 17.03
C ILE A 213 11.24 3.58 17.23
N ALA A 214 10.73 3.68 18.46
CA ALA A 214 9.30 3.56 18.73
C ALA A 214 8.46 4.57 17.91
N GLU A 215 8.90 5.83 17.85
CA GLU A 215 8.28 6.87 17.01
C GLU A 215 8.33 6.50 15.52
N TRP A 216 9.47 5.99 15.04
CA TRP A 216 9.62 5.55 13.66
C TRP A 216 8.73 4.35 13.33
N ILE A 217 8.68 3.32 14.19
CA ILE A 217 7.83 2.13 14.02
C ILE A 217 6.37 2.58 13.91
N LYS A 218 5.92 3.45 14.84
CA LYS A 218 4.55 3.99 14.82
C LYS A 218 4.27 4.75 13.53
N LYS A 219 5.16 5.65 13.13
CA LYS A 219 4.98 6.50 11.94
C LYS A 219 5.00 5.70 10.63
N LYS A 220 6.00 4.84 10.45
CA LYS A 220 6.15 4.02 9.24
C LYS A 220 5.09 2.92 9.20
N GLY A 221 4.76 2.30 10.33
CA GLY A 221 3.66 1.35 10.46
C GLY A 221 2.32 1.96 10.01
N ALA A 222 1.97 3.16 10.49
CA ALA A 222 0.75 3.84 10.06
C ALA A 222 0.72 4.16 8.55
N ALA A 223 1.87 4.52 7.97
CA ALA A 223 1.98 4.75 6.53
C ALA A 223 1.82 3.44 5.73
N ILE A 224 2.38 2.34 6.21
CA ILE A 224 2.21 0.99 5.66
C ILE A 224 0.74 0.57 5.73
N ASP A 225 0.07 0.78 6.86
CA ASP A 225 -1.35 0.46 7.02
C ASP A 225 -2.22 1.28 6.05
N SER A 226 -1.88 2.55 5.83
CA SER A 226 -2.56 3.38 4.83
C SER A 226 -2.35 2.84 3.40
N ALA A 227 -1.15 2.38 3.07
CA ALA A 227 -0.86 1.79 1.76
C ALA A 227 -1.57 0.44 1.57
N GLU A 228 -1.59 -0.39 2.61
CA GLU A 228 -2.34 -1.63 2.61
C GLU A 228 -3.84 -1.40 2.40
N LYS A 229 -4.43 -0.42 3.10
CA LYS A 229 -5.85 -0.07 2.92
C LYS A 229 -6.16 0.34 1.47
N ALA A 230 -5.23 1.01 0.80
CA ALA A 230 -5.36 1.37 -0.61
C ALA A 230 -5.31 0.13 -1.52
N TYR A 231 -4.40 -0.82 -1.29
CA TYR A 231 -4.36 -2.09 -2.02
C TYR A 231 -5.60 -2.96 -1.76
N GLN A 232 -6.10 -2.99 -0.52
CA GLN A 232 -7.31 -3.72 -0.15
C GLN A 232 -8.57 -3.21 -0.87
N GLN A 233 -8.55 -2.02 -1.48
CA GLN A 233 -9.67 -1.60 -2.34
C GLN A 233 -9.87 -2.51 -3.55
N ILE A 234 -8.84 -3.28 -3.98
CA ILE A 234 -8.97 -4.20 -5.11
C ILE A 234 -9.97 -5.32 -4.86
N VAL A 235 -10.01 -5.85 -3.64
CA VAL A 235 -10.96 -6.93 -3.30
C VAL A 235 -12.40 -6.44 -3.21
N ALA A 236 -12.60 -5.12 -3.10
CA ALA A 236 -13.90 -4.47 -3.09
C ALA A 236 -14.37 -4.05 -4.51
N ILE A 237 -13.61 -4.36 -5.56
CA ILE A 237 -14.02 -4.07 -6.94
C ILE A 237 -15.16 -5.02 -7.31
N GLU A 238 -16.34 -4.47 -7.50
CA GLU A 238 -17.51 -5.15 -8.07
C GLU A 238 -17.45 -5.18 -9.61
N PRO A 239 -18.14 -6.12 -10.27
CA PRO A 239 -18.90 -7.24 -9.70
C PRO A 239 -18.01 -8.41 -9.24
N LEU A 240 -16.75 -8.45 -9.70
CA LEU A 240 -15.77 -9.45 -9.32
C LEU A 240 -14.39 -8.80 -9.26
N ALA A 241 -13.69 -9.00 -8.15
CA ALA A 241 -12.34 -8.49 -7.99
C ALA A 241 -11.40 -9.10 -9.06
N PRO A 242 -10.60 -8.30 -9.78
CA PRO A 242 -9.71 -8.79 -10.81
C PRO A 242 -8.59 -9.66 -10.19
N PRO A 243 -8.52 -10.98 -10.46
CA PRO A 243 -7.68 -11.89 -9.66
C PRO A 243 -6.18 -11.63 -9.75
N ALA A 244 -5.67 -11.31 -10.95
CA ALA A 244 -4.24 -11.04 -11.12
C ALA A 244 -3.82 -9.81 -10.31
N GLN A 245 -4.62 -8.74 -10.35
CA GLN A 245 -4.39 -7.53 -9.58
C GLN A 245 -4.57 -7.77 -8.08
N THR A 246 -5.47 -8.66 -7.67
CA THR A 246 -5.64 -9.08 -6.27
C THR A 246 -4.38 -9.77 -5.74
N VAL A 247 -3.83 -10.72 -6.49
CA VAL A 247 -2.55 -11.39 -6.18
C VAL A 247 -1.42 -10.36 -6.14
N ALA A 248 -1.37 -9.47 -7.12
CA ALA A 248 -0.34 -8.45 -7.22
C ALA A 248 -0.39 -7.43 -6.06
N ALA A 249 -1.57 -7.10 -5.54
CA ALA A 249 -1.75 -6.28 -4.35
C ALA A 249 -1.32 -7.02 -3.08
N ALA A 250 -1.76 -8.27 -2.91
CA ALA A 250 -1.39 -9.09 -1.76
C ALA A 250 0.14 -9.27 -1.65
N LEU A 251 0.81 -9.52 -2.78
CA LEU A 251 2.27 -9.59 -2.83
C LEU A 251 2.92 -8.26 -2.42
N ARG A 252 2.45 -7.12 -2.94
CA ARG A 252 2.98 -5.79 -2.58
C ARG A 252 2.82 -5.47 -1.09
N ILE A 253 1.69 -5.84 -0.49
CA ILE A 253 1.47 -5.71 0.96
C ILE A 253 2.50 -6.56 1.72
N ALA A 254 2.69 -7.82 1.31
CA ALA A 254 3.63 -8.73 1.94
C ALA A 254 5.08 -8.23 1.83
N GLU A 255 5.51 -7.83 0.64
CA GLU A 255 6.84 -7.26 0.38
C GLU A 255 7.10 -5.98 1.16
N MET A 256 6.12 -5.07 1.22
CA MET A 256 6.23 -3.82 1.96
C MET A 256 6.42 -4.08 3.46
N ARG A 257 5.61 -4.99 4.04
CA ARG A 257 5.77 -5.39 5.45
C ARG A 257 7.08 -6.13 5.69
N ALA A 258 7.51 -6.98 4.75
CA ALA A 258 8.80 -7.68 4.84
C ALA A 258 9.99 -6.70 4.78
N ALA A 259 9.94 -5.72 3.89
CA ALA A 259 10.93 -4.65 3.81
C ALA A 259 10.98 -3.84 5.11
N PHE A 260 9.83 -3.53 5.71
CA PHE A 260 9.77 -2.87 7.01
C PHE A 260 10.46 -3.66 8.13
N VAL A 261 10.21 -4.97 8.23
CA VAL A 261 10.92 -5.84 9.17
C VAL A 261 12.42 -5.89 8.86
N ALA A 262 12.79 -5.98 7.58
CA ALA A 262 14.19 -6.01 7.16
C ALA A 262 14.94 -4.69 7.45
N ASP A 263 14.28 -3.54 7.34
CA ASP A 263 14.87 -2.24 7.67
C ASP A 263 15.28 -2.16 9.14
N VAL A 264 14.48 -2.75 10.03
CA VAL A 264 14.79 -2.82 11.45
C VAL A 264 15.97 -3.73 11.74
N HIS A 265 16.09 -4.86 11.02
CA HIS A 265 17.27 -5.73 11.11
C HIS A 265 18.54 -5.06 10.57
N LYS A 266 18.39 -4.18 9.58
CA LYS A 266 19.49 -3.37 9.03
C LYS A 266 19.71 -2.07 9.80
N ALA A 267 19.07 -1.91 10.97
CA ALA A 267 19.24 -0.72 11.79
C ALA A 267 20.75 -0.49 12.03
N PRO A 268 21.26 0.72 11.74
CA PRO A 268 22.68 0.99 11.91
C PRO A 268 23.05 0.86 13.39
N MET A 269 23.96 -0.06 13.69
CA MET A 269 24.47 -0.30 15.05
C MET A 269 25.80 0.44 15.25
N PRO A 270 26.10 0.90 16.48
CA PRO A 270 27.41 1.42 16.83
C PRO A 270 28.51 0.39 16.57
N ARG A 271 29.61 0.84 15.95
CA ARG A 271 30.79 -0.01 15.70
C ARG A 271 31.40 -0.55 16.99
N THR A 272 31.24 0.17 18.10
CA THR A 272 31.74 -0.22 19.42
C THR A 272 31.07 -1.47 19.97
N TRP A 273 29.94 -1.92 19.41
CA TRP A 273 29.29 -3.17 19.82
C TRP A 273 29.72 -4.37 18.98
N ILE A 274 30.66 -4.18 18.05
CA ILE A 274 31.16 -5.23 17.18
C ILE A 274 32.46 -5.77 17.80
N GLY A 275 32.34 -6.88 18.55
CA GLY A 275 33.48 -7.57 19.13
C GLY A 275 33.23 -8.06 20.56
N PRO A 276 34.15 -8.88 21.10
CA PRO A 276 34.02 -9.48 22.42
C PRO A 276 34.36 -8.51 23.57
N GLU A 277 34.87 -7.31 23.25
CA GLU A 277 35.28 -6.35 24.27
C GLU A 277 34.06 -5.82 25.05
N PRO A 278 34.16 -5.67 26.38
CA PRO A 278 33.12 -5.05 27.18
C PRO A 278 32.88 -3.60 26.74
N VAL A 279 31.62 -3.24 26.53
CA VAL A 279 31.24 -1.88 26.12
C VAL A 279 30.97 -1.01 27.35
N VAL A 280 30.30 -1.57 28.37
CA VAL A 280 30.01 -0.92 29.66
C VAL A 280 30.07 -1.97 30.77
N GLY A 281 30.99 -1.80 31.71
CA GLY A 281 31.15 -2.75 32.82
C GLY A 281 31.56 -4.14 32.32
N GLU A 282 30.80 -5.16 32.71
CA GLU A 282 31.00 -6.56 32.29
C GLU A 282 30.17 -6.95 31.05
N VAL A 283 29.29 -6.07 30.56
CA VAL A 283 28.40 -6.39 29.43
C VAL A 283 29.18 -6.28 28.12
N THR A 284 29.21 -7.38 27.40
CA THR A 284 29.88 -7.48 26.09
C THR A 284 29.07 -6.76 25.00
N GLY A 285 29.74 -6.38 23.91
CA GLY A 285 29.07 -5.81 22.75
C GLY A 285 27.99 -6.73 22.15
N ASP A 286 28.21 -8.04 22.20
CA ASP A 286 27.27 -9.04 21.70
C ASP A 286 26.02 -9.19 22.58
N GLU A 287 26.15 -9.12 23.91
CA GLU A 287 24.99 -9.09 24.82
C GLU A 287 24.15 -7.83 24.62
N MET A 288 24.80 -6.67 24.47
CA MET A 288 24.12 -5.41 24.16
C MET A 288 23.36 -5.48 22.85
N ARG A 289 23.97 -6.11 21.82
CA ARG A 289 23.33 -6.33 20.53
C ARG A 289 22.12 -7.25 20.65
N GLY A 290 22.24 -8.38 21.36
CA GLY A 290 21.15 -9.33 21.56
C GLY A 290 19.95 -8.72 22.28
N LEU A 291 20.18 -7.89 23.31
CA LEU A 291 19.09 -7.18 24.01
C LEU A 291 18.39 -6.17 23.10
N TYR A 292 19.15 -5.42 22.30
CA TYR A 292 18.62 -4.45 21.35
C TYR A 292 17.81 -5.14 20.23
N GLU A 293 18.37 -6.18 19.60
CA GLU A 293 17.69 -6.96 18.57
C GLU A 293 16.42 -7.63 19.08
N LYS A 294 16.44 -8.21 20.29
CA LYS A 294 15.25 -8.82 20.89
C LYS A 294 14.12 -7.80 21.07
N ALA A 295 14.42 -6.63 21.63
CA ALA A 295 13.42 -5.57 21.81
C ALA A 295 12.81 -5.12 20.47
N LEU A 296 13.62 -5.07 19.41
CA LEU A 296 13.15 -4.76 18.06
C LEU A 296 12.29 -5.88 17.47
N ILE A 297 12.68 -7.15 17.64
CA ILE A 297 11.94 -8.31 17.15
C ILE A 297 10.55 -8.39 17.80
N ASP A 298 10.49 -8.26 19.12
CA ASP A 298 9.24 -8.34 19.89
C ASP A 298 8.25 -7.26 19.43
N ALA A 299 8.74 -6.05 19.14
CA ALA A 299 7.92 -4.95 18.63
C ALA A 299 7.39 -5.18 17.20
N LEU A 300 8.02 -6.07 16.42
CA LEU A 300 7.68 -6.36 15.03
C LEU A 300 6.82 -7.60 14.83
N GLU A 301 6.54 -8.35 15.89
CA GLU A 301 5.77 -9.60 15.78
C GLU A 301 4.41 -9.44 15.07
N PRO A 302 3.63 -8.35 15.30
CA PRO A 302 2.41 -8.11 14.53
C PRO A 302 2.64 -8.00 13.02
N HIS A 303 3.77 -7.42 12.60
CA HIS A 303 4.13 -7.30 11.19
C HIS A 303 4.56 -8.65 10.60
N ARG A 304 5.28 -9.48 11.35
CA ARG A 304 5.67 -10.84 10.93
C ARG A 304 4.45 -11.72 10.70
N ALA A 305 3.49 -11.70 11.62
CA ALA A 305 2.22 -12.41 11.46
C ALA A 305 1.46 -11.93 10.21
N ALA A 306 1.39 -10.61 10.00
CA ALA A 306 0.72 -10.03 8.82
C ALA A 306 1.39 -10.41 7.49
N ILE A 307 2.72 -10.50 7.44
CA ILE A 307 3.47 -10.98 6.25
C ILE A 307 3.02 -12.40 5.87
N ARG A 308 3.00 -13.32 6.85
CA ARG A 308 2.56 -14.70 6.60
C ARG A 308 1.13 -14.75 6.08
N VAL A 309 0.21 -14.04 6.72
CA VAL A 309 -1.20 -13.98 6.28
C VAL A 309 -1.31 -13.44 4.84
N ALA A 310 -0.56 -12.40 4.50
CA ALA A 310 -0.58 -11.81 3.16
C ALA A 310 -0.07 -12.79 2.08
N TYR A 311 1.06 -13.47 2.33
CA TYR A 311 1.58 -14.47 1.38
C TYR A 311 0.67 -15.69 1.23
N GLN A 312 0.12 -16.20 2.34
CA GLN A 312 -0.83 -17.31 2.28
C GLN A 312 -2.11 -16.93 1.52
N GLY A 313 -2.66 -15.73 1.77
CA GLY A 313 -3.81 -15.21 1.03
C GLY A 313 -3.52 -15.04 -0.45
N CYS A 314 -2.33 -14.54 -0.79
CA CYS A 314 -1.85 -14.41 -2.15
C CYS A 314 -1.76 -15.78 -2.85
N ALA A 315 -1.09 -16.76 -2.23
CA ALA A 315 -0.93 -18.11 -2.79
C ALA A 315 -2.27 -18.83 -2.98
N ARG A 316 -3.16 -18.78 -1.99
CA ARG A 316 -4.53 -19.34 -2.10
C ARG A 316 -5.33 -18.70 -3.23
N THR A 317 -5.24 -17.38 -3.40
CA THR A 317 -5.94 -16.69 -4.49
C THR A 317 -5.36 -17.10 -5.84
N ALA A 318 -4.03 -17.17 -5.94
CA ALA A 318 -3.36 -17.62 -7.14
C ALA A 318 -3.74 -19.05 -7.54
N GLU A 319 -3.83 -19.97 -6.57
CA GLU A 319 -4.25 -21.35 -6.79
C GLU A 319 -5.72 -21.43 -7.23
N ARG A 320 -6.63 -20.75 -6.50
CA ARG A 320 -8.07 -20.72 -6.80
C ARG A 320 -8.36 -20.34 -8.26
N TYR A 321 -7.59 -19.40 -8.81
CA TYR A 321 -7.77 -18.91 -10.17
C TYR A 321 -6.72 -19.47 -11.15
N ALA A 322 -5.96 -20.49 -10.76
CA ALA A 322 -4.92 -21.12 -11.58
C ALA A 322 -3.94 -20.12 -12.23
N LEU A 323 -3.58 -19.06 -11.50
CA LEU A 323 -2.77 -17.96 -12.00
C LEU A 323 -1.30 -18.38 -12.21
N LYS A 324 -0.80 -18.12 -13.41
CA LYS A 324 0.58 -18.38 -13.86
C LYS A 324 1.38 -17.09 -14.04
N THR A 325 1.08 -16.07 -13.24
CA THR A 325 1.86 -14.82 -13.25
C THR A 325 3.10 -14.95 -12.38
N LYS A 326 4.08 -14.08 -12.61
CA LYS A 326 5.30 -14.02 -11.79
C LYS A 326 4.98 -13.78 -10.32
N GLU A 327 4.00 -12.93 -10.02
CA GLU A 327 3.56 -12.62 -8.66
C GLU A 327 2.97 -13.85 -7.96
N ALA A 328 2.16 -14.63 -8.69
CA ALA A 328 1.59 -15.87 -8.18
C ALA A 328 2.68 -16.90 -7.84
N GLU A 329 3.71 -17.02 -8.68
CA GLU A 329 4.87 -17.89 -8.42
C GLU A 329 5.66 -17.45 -7.19
N LEU A 330 5.90 -16.13 -7.04
CA LEU A 330 6.60 -15.57 -5.88
C LEU A 330 5.85 -15.87 -4.58
N CYS A 331 4.52 -15.76 -4.58
CA CYS A 331 3.71 -16.06 -3.41
C CYS A 331 3.75 -17.55 -3.03
N ARG A 332 3.62 -18.46 -4.00
CA ARG A 332 3.73 -19.91 -3.74
C ARG A 332 5.10 -20.28 -3.20
N LYS A 333 6.16 -19.80 -3.86
CA LYS A 333 7.54 -20.05 -3.45
C LYS A 333 7.79 -19.58 -2.01
N TRP A 334 7.32 -18.40 -1.65
CA TRP A 334 7.48 -17.90 -0.28
C TRP A 334 6.80 -18.82 0.74
N VAL A 335 5.57 -19.26 0.47
CA VAL A 335 4.83 -20.18 1.37
C VAL A 335 5.57 -21.52 1.51
N GLU A 336 6.05 -22.10 0.42
CA GLU A 336 6.83 -23.34 0.43
C GLU A 336 8.10 -23.24 1.30
N GLU A 337 8.80 -22.10 1.22
CA GLU A 337 10.07 -21.89 1.94
C GLU A 337 9.90 -21.54 3.44
N ASN A 338 8.71 -21.05 3.85
CA ASN A 338 8.49 -20.45 5.17
C ASN A 338 7.41 -21.14 6.03
N ASP A 339 6.43 -21.84 5.46
CA ASP A 339 5.40 -22.54 6.24
C ASP A 339 5.79 -23.99 6.59
N ALA A 340 6.85 -24.55 5.98
CA ALA A 340 7.40 -25.86 6.32
C ALA A 340 8.32 -25.84 7.57
N LYS A 341 8.50 -24.68 8.21
CA LYS A 341 9.38 -24.45 9.37
C LYS A 341 8.58 -23.97 10.56
#